data_AF-A0A969QTQ1-F1
#
_entry.id   AF-A0A969QTQ1-F1
#
_cell.length_a   1.000
_cell.length_b   1.000
_cell.length_c   1.000
_cell.angle_alpha   90.00
_cell.angle_beta   90.00
_cell.angle_gamma   90.00
#
_symmetry.space_group_name_H-M   'P 1'
#
loop_
_entity.id
_entity.type
_entity.pdbx_description
1 polymer ?
#
loop_
_entity_poly.entity_id
_entity_poly.type
_entity_poly.pdbx_seq_one_letter_code
_entity_poly.pdbx_strand_id
1 'polypeptide(L)' 'MSIDTAGVQQERLVDFWGQTRGFRPNPTRGQGSGVIVTSEGHIVTNHHVIAGQQEFQITLHNGKNTQRG' A
#
# COMPACT_ATOMS: atom_id res chain seq x y z
N MET A 1 -10.51 -11.96 0.56
CA MET A 1 -9.05 -11.76 0.49
C MET A 1 -8.78 -10.31 0.81
N SER A 2 -7.85 -10.02 1.72
CA SER A 2 -7.40 -8.66 2.01
C SER A 2 -6.02 -8.42 1.39
N ILE A 3 -5.79 -7.16 1.02
CA ILE A 3 -4.51 -6.64 0.57
C ILE A 3 -4.18 -5.48 1.49
N ASP A 4 -3.19 -5.66 2.33
CA ASP A 4 -2.63 -4.59 3.14
C ASP A 4 -1.39 -4.05 2.44
N THR A 5 -1.20 -2.75 2.45
CA THR A 5 -0.13 -2.08 1.72
C THR A 5 0.59 -1.11 2.64
N ALA A 6 1.90 -1.01 2.47
CA ALA A 6 2.73 -0.08 3.17
C ALA A 6 3.65 0.65 2.20
N GLY A 7 3.89 1.93 2.46
CA GLY A 7 4.76 2.76 1.64
C GLY A 7 5.29 3.95 2.41
N VAL A 8 6.11 4.75 1.75
CA VAL A 8 6.64 6.00 2.30
C VAL A 8 6.32 7.12 1.34
N GLN A 9 5.56 8.10 1.82
CA GLN A 9 5.27 9.33 1.08
C GLN A 9 6.12 10.48 1.63
N GLN A 10 6.54 11.41 0.77
CA GLN A 10 7.24 12.62 1.20
C GLN A 10 6.23 13.66 1.67
N GLU A 11 6.17 13.89 2.98
CA GLU A 11 5.35 14.95 3.56
C GLU A 11 6.12 16.27 3.54
N ARG A 12 5.46 17.32 3.02
CA ARG A 12 6.04 18.66 2.99
C ARG A 12 5.96 19.29 4.38
N LEU A 13 7.11 19.70 4.90
CA LEU A 13 7.19 20.45 6.14
C LEU A 13 7.00 21.93 5.84
N VAL A 14 5.90 22.48 6.34
CA VAL A 14 5.57 23.90 6.26
C VAL A 14 5.69 24.51 7.65
N ASP A 15 6.38 25.64 7.75
CA ASP A 15 6.47 26.38 9.01
C ASP A 15 5.26 27.31 9.22
N PHE A 16 5.25 27.97 10.38
CA PHE A 16 4.19 28.89 10.78
C PHE A 16 4.02 30.09 9.83
N TRP A 17 5.04 30.42 9.03
CA TRP A 17 5.01 31.50 8.02
C TRP A 17 4.68 30.97 6.62
N GLY A 18 4.26 29.70 6.50
CA GLY A 18 3.91 29.05 5.25
C GLY A 18 5.11 28.74 4.36
N GLN A 19 6.35 28.89 4.84
CA GLN A 19 7.55 28.56 4.09
C GLN A 19 7.80 27.04 4.13
N THR A 20 8.11 26.45 2.98
CA THR A 20 8.48 25.03 2.90
C THR A 20 9.90 24.85 3.43
N ARG A 21 10.08 24.14 4.55
CA ARG A 21 11.38 23.88 5.17
C ARG A 21 12.03 22.57 4.77
N GLY A 22 11.30 21.71 4.06
CA GLY A 22 11.84 20.45 3.54
C GLY A 22 10.75 19.40 3.36
N PHE A 23 11.20 18.17 3.11
CA PHE A 23 10.35 17.00 3.00
C PHE A 23 10.82 15.96 4.00
N ARG A 24 9.88 15.31 4.70
CA ARG A 24 10.18 14.15 5.54
C ARG A 24 9.52 12.90 4.99
N PRO A 25 10.17 11.73 5.08
CA PRO A 25 9.49 10.47 4.83
C PRO A 25 8.41 10.27 5.89
N ASN A 26 7.17 10.02 5.44
CA ASN A 26 6.03 9.69 6.27
C ASN A 26 5.53 8.28 5.87
N PRO A 27 5.56 7.29 6.78
CA PRO A 27 4.98 5.99 6.52
C PRO A 27 3.50 6.10 6.20
N THR A 28 3.07 5.40 5.16
CA THR A 28 1.68 5.30 4.73
C THR A 28 1.24 3.84 4.79
N ARG A 29 -0.03 3.62 5.11
CA ARG A 29 -0.66 2.30 5.08
C ARG A 29 -1.98 2.40 4.34
N GLY A 30 -2.25 1.43 3.47
CA GLY A 30 -3.51 1.29 2.76
C GLY A 30 -4.08 -0.11 2.95
N GLN A 31 -5.40 -0.22 2.99
CA GLN A 31 -6.09 -1.50 3.03
C GLN A 31 -7.06 -1.58 1.86
N GLY A 32 -7.05 -2.72 1.17
CA GLY A 32 -7.94 -3.01 0.05
C GLY A 32 -8.31 -4.49 -0.02
N SER A 33 -9.05 -4.82 -1.07
CA SER A 33 -9.46 -6.20 -1.35
C SER A 33 -9.17 -6.54 -2.81
N GLY A 34 -9.02 -7.83 -3.08
CA GLY A 34 -8.79 -8.33 -4.42
C GLY A 34 -9.41 -9.71 -4.61
N VAL A 35 -9.49 -10.13 -5.87
CA VAL A 35 -10.04 -11.42 -6.27
C VAL A 35 -9.02 -12.15 -7.14
N ILE A 36 -8.87 -13.46 -6.91
CA ILE A 36 -8.06 -14.33 -7.76
C ILE A 36 -8.88 -14.67 -9.00
N VAL A 37 -8.32 -14.41 -10.18
CA VAL A 37 -9.02 -14.57 -11.47
C VAL A 37 -8.47 -15.73 -12.31
N THR A 38 -7.32 -16.30 -11.94
CA THR A 38 -6.76 -17.49 -12.59
C THR A 38 -6.34 -18.54 -11.56
N SER A 39 -6.32 -19.82 -11.97
CA SER A 39 -5.78 -20.92 -11.16
C SER A 39 -4.27 -20.77 -10.87
N GLU A 40 -3.56 -19.99 -11.69
CA GLU A 40 -2.14 -19.65 -11.50
C GLU A 40 -1.91 -18.60 -10.41
N GLY A 41 -2.97 -17.96 -9.90
CA GLY A 41 -2.89 -17.01 -8.79
C GLY A 41 -2.80 -15.54 -9.20
N HIS A 42 -3.26 -15.16 -10.40
CA HIS A 42 -3.38 -13.74 -10.77
C HIS A 42 -4.46 -13.06 -9.92
N ILE A 43 -4.11 -11.93 -9.32
CA ILE A 43 -4.98 -11.14 -8.44
C ILE A 43 -5.37 -9.86 -9.15
N VAL A 44 -6.67 -9.55 -9.16
CA VAL A 44 -7.20 -8.25 -9.56
C VAL A 44 -7.53 -7.45 -8.32
N THR A 45 -7.02 -6.22 -8.26
CA THR A 45 -7.28 -5.23 -7.22
C THR A 45 -7.49 -3.86 -7.85
N ASN A 46 -8.02 -2.90 -7.09
CA ASN A 46 -8.17 -1.54 -7.57
C ASN A 46 -6.80 -0.82 -7.60
N HIS A 47 -6.57 -0.01 -8.63
CA HIS A 47 -5.29 0.68 -8.87
C HIS A 47 -4.85 1.54 -7.66
N HIS A 48 -5.78 2.23 -7.02
CA HIS A 48 -5.46 3.09 -5.87
C HIS A 48 -4.95 2.30 -4.64
N VAL A 49 -5.25 0.99 -4.55
CA VAL A 49 -4.79 0.14 -3.44
C VAL A 49 -3.29 -0.08 -3.54
N ILE A 50 -2.74 -0.19 -4.75
CA ILE A 50 -1.32 -0.49 -4.98
C ILE A 50 -0.48 0.74 -5.34
N ALA A 51 -1.11 1.85 -5.75
CA ALA A 51 -0.40 3.02 -6.24
C ALA A 51 0.44 3.68 -5.12
N GLY A 52 1.74 3.85 -5.37
CA GLY A 52 2.66 4.51 -4.45
C GLY A 52 3.04 3.71 -3.21
N GLN A 53 2.60 2.46 -3.11
CA GLN A 53 2.95 1.56 -2.03
C GLN A 53 4.19 0.74 -2.41
N GLN A 54 5.06 0.50 -1.44
CA GLN A 54 6.35 -0.18 -1.63
C GLN A 54 6.26 -1.65 -1.27
N GLU A 55 5.36 -1.98 -0.36
CA GLU A 55 5.14 -3.33 0.15
C GLU A 55 3.65 -3.66 0.15
N PHE A 56 3.33 -4.93 -0.10
CA PHE A 56 1.97 -5.46 -0.09
C PHE A 56 1.95 -6.82 0.60
N GLN A 57 0.95 -7.04 1.45
CA GLN A 57 0.68 -8.30 2.12
C GLN A 57 -0.71 -8.80 1.70
N ILE A 58 -0.78 -10.07 1.28
CA ILE A 58 -2.02 -10.70 0.84
C ILE A 58 -2.44 -11.75 1.87
N THR A 59 -3.67 -11.63 2.35
CA THR A 59 -4.31 -12.65 3.20
C THR A 59 -5.47 -13.30 2.46
N LEU A 60 -5.29 -14.59 2.15
CA LEU A 60 -6.32 -15.43 1.54
C LEU A 60 -7.26 -15.97 2.62
N HIS A 61 -8.55 -16.07 2.31
CA HIS A 61 -9.58 -16.51 3.28
C HIS A 61 -9.43 -17.97 3.72
N ASN A 62 -8.60 -18.75 3.04
CA ASN A 62 -8.29 -20.14 3.37
C ASN A 62 -7.12 -20.27 4.36
N GLY A 63 -6.71 -19.18 5.02
CA GLY A 63 -5.66 -19.16 6.04
C GLY A 63 -4.23 -19.15 5.49
N LYS A 64 -4.05 -19.12 4.17
CA LYS A 64 -2.72 -19.04 3.54
C LYS A 64 -2.31 -17.57 3.42
N ASN A 65 -1.43 -17.11 4.31
CA ASN A 65 -0.74 -15.83 4.17
C ASN A 65 0.38 -15.98 3.14
N THR A 66 0.44 -15.09 2.16
CA THR A 66 1.58 -15.01 1.23
C THR A 66 2.11 -13.59 1.27
N GLN A 67 3.37 -13.46 1.69
CA GLN A 67 4.10 -12.21 1.79
C GLN A 67 5.08 -12.17 0.62
N ARG A 68 5.15 -11.06 -0.12
CA ARG A 68 6.17 -10.86 -1.14
C ARG A 68 6.74 -9.44 -0.97
N GLY A 69 7.97 -9.37 -0.50
CA GLY A 69 8.80 -8.17 -0.49
C GLY A 69 9.52 -7.96 -1.82
#